data_AF-A0A9P1I777-F1
#
_entry.id   AF-A0A9P1I777-F1
#
_cell.length_a   1.000
_cell.length_b   1.000
_cell.length_c   1.000
_cell.angle_alpha   90.00
_cell.angle_beta   90.00
_cell.angle_gamma   90.00
#
_symmetry.space_group_name_H-M   'P 1'
#
loop_
_entity.id
_entity.type
_entity.pdbx_description
1 polymer ?
#
loop_
_entity_poly.entity_id
_entity_poly.type
_entity_poly.pdbx_seq_one_letter_code
_entity_poly.pdbx_strand_id
1 'polypeptide(L)'
;MAEEVSGITNEVQIQHFQFSGLSFSDTMFNLLVESWEETCQEMFQTNLQPIKNETKKRILSLPFRQRNFTEIFSLITRHCVTTLFNIPTTVTLPVFKTMQEGFETMSQGKKSVRDFDKEFKEHLDEIRSLRMELAENNEKIDEYRECINVLREMEKAQEGLIRVRQDPQNLDDKQTLSPV
;
A
#
# COMPACT_ATOMS: atom_id res chain seq x y z
N MET A 1 -20.62 -15.02 3.71
CA MET A 1 -19.33 -15.20 4.42
C MET A 1 -19.19 -14.28 5.62
N ALA A 2 -19.52 -12.97 5.52
CA ALA A 2 -19.43 -12.06 6.67
C ALA A 2 -20.42 -12.35 7.83
N GLU A 3 -21.55 -13.01 7.56
CA GLU A 3 -22.60 -13.24 8.58
C GLU A 3 -22.24 -14.32 9.62
N GLU A 4 -21.42 -15.32 9.28
CA GLU A 4 -21.11 -16.45 10.19
C GLU A 4 -20.08 -16.11 11.28
N VAL A 5 -19.46 -14.93 11.23
CA VAL A 5 -18.39 -14.50 12.16
C VAL A 5 -18.75 -13.20 12.89
N SER A 6 -20.00 -12.72 12.77
CA SER A 6 -20.48 -11.43 13.27
C SER A 6 -20.52 -11.25 14.81
N GLY A 7 -19.90 -12.16 15.57
CA GLY A 7 -19.82 -12.10 17.03
C GLY A 7 -18.42 -12.29 17.62
N ILE A 8 -17.37 -12.44 16.79
CA ILE A 8 -16.00 -12.58 17.29
C ILE A 8 -15.30 -11.23 17.17
N THR A 9 -15.08 -10.56 18.30
CA THR A 9 -14.35 -9.30 18.36
C THR A 9 -12.88 -9.56 18.03
N ASN A 10 -12.45 -9.16 16.83
CA ASN A 10 -11.09 -9.36 16.33
C ASN A 10 -10.08 -8.34 16.89
N GLU A 11 -10.50 -7.42 17.75
CA GLU A 11 -9.68 -6.31 18.26
C GLU A 11 -8.43 -6.82 18.98
N VAL A 12 -8.56 -7.85 19.82
CA VAL A 12 -7.42 -8.44 20.54
C VAL A 12 -6.46 -9.13 19.57
N GLN A 13 -6.99 -9.78 18.52
CA GLN A 13 -6.16 -10.40 17.48
C GLN A 13 -5.37 -9.33 16.72
N ILE A 14 -6.02 -8.25 16.31
CA ILE A 14 -5.40 -7.14 15.58
C ILE A 14 -4.34 -6.46 16.44
N GLN A 15 -4.62 -6.21 17.72
CA GLN A 15 -3.64 -5.59 18.61
C GLN A 15 -2.41 -6.48 18.83
N HIS A 16 -2.58 -7.80 18.87
CA HIS A 16 -1.46 -8.71 19.11
C HIS A 16 -0.69 -9.10 17.85
N PHE A 17 -1.41 -9.57 16.83
CA PHE A 17 -0.85 -10.10 15.60
C PHE A 17 -0.72 -9.05 14.50
N GLN A 18 -1.28 -7.84 14.68
CA GLN A 18 -1.39 -6.79 13.65
C GLN A 18 -2.29 -7.19 12.45
N PHE A 19 -3.00 -8.31 12.57
CA PHE A 19 -4.00 -8.78 11.62
C PHE A 19 -5.07 -9.61 12.35
N SER A 20 -6.20 -9.86 11.67
CA SER A 20 -7.26 -10.75 12.16
C SER A 20 -7.20 -12.13 11.50
N GLY A 21 -7.72 -13.16 12.17
CA GLY A 21 -7.83 -14.49 11.55
C GLY A 21 -8.62 -14.47 10.23
N LEU A 22 -9.61 -13.58 10.12
CA LEU A 22 -10.38 -13.34 8.88
C LEU A 22 -9.51 -12.78 7.76
N SER A 23 -8.76 -11.70 8.03
CA SER A 23 -7.87 -11.09 7.04
C SER A 23 -6.75 -12.04 6.62
N PHE A 24 -6.27 -12.90 7.53
CA PHE A 24 -5.30 -13.93 7.19
C PHE A 24 -5.90 -14.96 6.21
N SER A 25 -7.09 -15.49 6.51
CA SER A 25 -7.75 -16.43 5.61
C SER A 25 -7.99 -15.78 4.24
N ASP A 26 -8.52 -14.55 4.18
CA ASP A 26 -8.79 -13.86 2.93
C ASP A 26 -7.53 -13.71 2.05
N THR A 27 -6.39 -13.35 2.66
CA THR A 27 -5.10 -13.33 1.96
C THR A 27 -4.71 -14.69 1.41
N MET A 28 -4.91 -15.78 2.19
CA MET A 28 -4.64 -17.14 1.73
C MET A 28 -5.54 -17.55 0.56
N PHE A 29 -6.80 -17.11 0.54
CA PHE A 29 -7.69 -17.32 -0.60
C PHE A 29 -7.16 -16.61 -1.85
N ASN A 30 -6.79 -15.35 -1.71
CA ASN A 30 -6.31 -14.54 -2.83
C ASN A 30 -5.02 -15.13 -3.41
N LEU A 31 -4.08 -15.55 -2.55
CA LEU A 31 -2.85 -16.22 -2.98
C LEU A 31 -3.13 -17.53 -3.74
N LEU A 32 -4.13 -18.29 -3.29
CA LEU A 32 -4.54 -19.51 -3.98
C LEU A 32 -5.16 -19.23 -5.35
N VAL A 33 -5.96 -18.15 -5.46
CA VAL A 33 -6.52 -17.70 -6.74
C VAL A 33 -5.39 -17.27 -7.68
N GLU A 34 -4.48 -16.41 -7.21
CA GLU A 34 -3.33 -15.93 -7.99
C GLU A 34 -2.46 -17.10 -8.49
N SER A 35 -2.10 -18.03 -7.61
CA SER A 35 -1.31 -19.21 -7.98
C SER A 35 -2.02 -20.10 -9.01
N TRP A 36 -3.35 -20.23 -8.90
CA TRP A 36 -4.14 -20.94 -9.90
C TRP A 36 -4.18 -20.22 -11.24
N GLU A 37 -4.33 -18.90 -11.24
CA GLU A 37 -4.30 -18.10 -12.46
C GLU A 37 -2.95 -18.21 -13.17
N GLU A 38 -1.85 -18.09 -12.44
CA GLU A 38 -0.48 -18.26 -12.96
C GLU A 38 -0.30 -19.64 -13.60
N THR A 39 -0.66 -20.70 -12.86
CA THR A 39 -0.57 -22.09 -13.36
C THR A 39 -1.39 -22.27 -14.64
N CYS A 40 -2.61 -21.71 -14.70
CA CYS A 40 -3.45 -21.76 -15.88
C CYS A 40 -2.85 -20.98 -17.06
N GLN A 41 -2.25 -19.81 -16.80
CA GLN A 41 -1.60 -19.01 -17.84
C GLN A 41 -0.40 -19.72 -18.46
N GLU A 42 0.45 -20.34 -17.64
CA GLU A 42 1.56 -21.18 -18.12
C GLU A 42 1.06 -22.32 -19.00
N MET A 43 0.00 -23.02 -18.56
CA MET A 43 -0.63 -24.09 -19.33
C MET A 43 -1.25 -23.59 -20.65
N PHE A 44 -1.81 -22.38 -20.69
CA PHE A 44 -2.34 -21.79 -21.91
C PHE A 44 -1.26 -21.37 -22.89
N GLN A 45 -0.09 -20.92 -22.40
CA GLN A 45 1.05 -20.55 -23.24
C GLN A 45 1.76 -21.79 -23.81
N THR A 46 1.80 -22.88 -23.06
CA THR A 46 2.46 -24.14 -23.48
C THR A 46 1.63 -24.95 -24.49
N ASN A 47 0.34 -24.62 -24.68
CA ASN A 47 -0.53 -25.33 -25.62
C ASN A 47 -0.33 -24.86 -27.07
N LEU A 48 -0.09 -25.80 -27.99
CA LEU A 48 0.12 -25.54 -29.43
C LEU A 48 -1.14 -25.06 -30.18
N GLN A 49 -2.34 -25.23 -29.60
CA GLN A 49 -3.59 -24.77 -30.20
C GLN A 49 -4.18 -23.57 -29.46
N PRO A 50 -4.64 -22.53 -30.19
CA PRO A 50 -5.23 -21.35 -29.57
C PRO A 50 -6.55 -21.69 -28.88
N ILE A 51 -6.53 -21.69 -27.54
CA ILE A 51 -7.73 -21.85 -26.72
C ILE A 51 -8.54 -20.55 -26.77
N LYS A 52 -9.85 -20.65 -27.05
CA LYS A 52 -10.78 -19.50 -27.04
C LYS A 52 -10.82 -18.84 -25.66
N ASN A 53 -10.92 -17.50 -25.63
CA ASN A 53 -10.96 -16.73 -24.38
C ASN A 53 -12.12 -17.15 -23.45
N GLU A 54 -13.29 -17.51 -23.99
CA GLU A 54 -14.41 -18.00 -23.19
C GLU A 54 -14.11 -19.32 -22.47
N THR A 55 -13.35 -20.20 -23.12
CA THR A 55 -12.90 -21.46 -22.50
C THR A 55 -11.86 -21.20 -21.42
N LYS A 56 -10.92 -20.27 -21.65
CA LYS A 56 -9.92 -19.86 -20.64
C LYS A 56 -10.60 -19.35 -19.37
N LYS A 57 -11.58 -18.44 -19.51
CA LYS A 57 -12.36 -17.92 -18.38
C LYS A 57 -13.09 -19.03 -17.61
N ARG A 58 -13.68 -20.00 -18.32
CA ARG A 58 -14.34 -21.15 -17.67
C ARG A 58 -13.35 -21.98 -16.85
N ILE A 59 -12.18 -22.29 -17.40
CA ILE A 59 -11.13 -23.06 -16.71
C ILE A 59 -10.63 -22.31 -15.47
N LEU A 60 -10.34 -21.01 -15.58
CA LEU A 60 -9.90 -20.18 -14.46
C LEU A 60 -10.92 -20.20 -13.31
N SER A 61 -12.21 -20.12 -13.63
CA SER A 61 -13.27 -20.11 -12.61
C SER A 61 -13.68 -21.50 -12.07
N LEU A 62 -13.16 -22.59 -12.65
CA LEU A 62 -13.71 -23.94 -12.45
C LEU A 62 -13.64 -24.45 -11.01
N PRO A 63 -12.51 -24.30 -10.28
CA PRO A 63 -12.44 -24.73 -8.88
C PRO A 63 -13.35 -23.91 -7.96
N PHE A 64 -13.45 -22.60 -8.23
CA PHE A 64 -14.12 -21.64 -7.34
C PHE A 64 -15.64 -21.60 -7.48
N ARG A 65 -16.20 -22.15 -8.57
CA ARG A 65 -17.66 -22.28 -8.75
C ARG A 65 -18.26 -23.45 -7.98
N GLN A 66 -17.44 -24.36 -7.48
CA GLN A 66 -17.94 -25.53 -6.75
C GLN A 66 -18.32 -25.13 -5.33
N ARG A 67 -19.56 -25.46 -4.94
CA ARG A 67 -20.07 -25.21 -3.59
C ARG A 67 -19.16 -25.79 -2.50
N ASN A 68 -18.62 -26.99 -2.74
CA ASN A 68 -17.68 -27.65 -1.82
C ASN A 68 -16.43 -26.82 -1.56
N PHE A 69 -15.92 -26.10 -2.56
CA PHE A 69 -14.74 -25.25 -2.41
C PHE A 69 -15.03 -24.06 -1.50
N THR A 70 -16.21 -23.44 -1.67
CA THR A 70 -16.68 -22.36 -0.79
C THR A 70 -16.89 -22.85 0.64
N GLU A 71 -17.43 -24.06 0.82
CA GLU A 71 -17.65 -24.67 2.14
C GLU A 71 -16.34 -25.00 2.84
N ILE A 72 -15.36 -25.59 2.13
CA ILE A 72 -14.01 -25.85 2.66
C ILE A 72 -13.37 -24.54 3.11
N PHE A 73 -13.48 -23.50 2.29
CA PHE A 73 -12.88 -22.22 2.61
C PHE A 73 -13.54 -21.52 3.81
N SER A 74 -14.86 -21.66 3.97
CA SER A 74 -15.57 -21.22 5.18
C SER A 74 -15.05 -21.96 6.43
N LEU A 75 -14.83 -23.28 6.34
CA LEU A 75 -14.28 -24.06 7.46
C LEU A 75 -12.87 -23.62 7.84
N ILE A 76 -12.01 -23.36 6.84
CA ILE A 76 -10.65 -22.84 7.06
C ILE A 76 -10.71 -21.48 7.75
N THR A 77 -11.53 -20.57 7.22
CA THR A 77 -11.76 -19.23 7.78
C THR A 77 -12.20 -19.32 9.24
N ARG A 78 -13.19 -20.18 9.52
CA ARG A 78 -13.67 -20.42 10.89
C ARG A 78 -12.54 -20.92 11.79
N HIS A 79 -11.76 -21.91 11.35
CA HIS A 79 -10.66 -22.46 12.13
C HIS A 79 -9.56 -21.44 12.42
N CYS A 80 -9.22 -20.57 11.46
CA CYS A 80 -8.31 -19.46 11.67
C CYS A 80 -8.78 -18.54 12.80
N VAL A 81 -10.06 -18.18 12.78
CA VAL A 81 -10.63 -17.24 13.77
C VAL A 81 -10.83 -17.90 15.14
N THR A 82 -11.38 -19.11 15.20
CA THR A 82 -11.80 -19.74 16.46
C THR A 82 -10.69 -20.53 17.16
N THR A 83 -9.64 -20.91 16.44
CA THR A 83 -8.64 -21.84 16.96
C THR A 83 -7.22 -21.31 16.81
N LEU A 84 -6.77 -21.00 15.59
CA LEU A 84 -5.36 -20.64 15.36
C LEU A 84 -4.99 -19.28 15.94
N PHE A 85 -5.79 -18.25 15.63
CA PHE A 85 -5.54 -16.88 16.07
C PHE A 85 -6.43 -16.47 17.25
N ASN A 86 -7.12 -17.43 17.86
CA ASN A 86 -7.93 -17.14 19.03
C ASN A 86 -7.04 -16.87 20.24
N ILE A 87 -7.23 -15.71 20.85
CA ILE A 87 -6.57 -15.35 22.11
C ILE A 87 -7.63 -15.52 23.20
N PRO A 88 -7.50 -16.54 24.07
CA PRO A 88 -8.48 -16.76 25.12
C PRO A 88 -8.61 -15.53 26.02
N THR A 89 -9.83 -15.19 26.41
CA THR A 89 -10.12 -14.08 27.33
C THR A 89 -9.49 -14.25 28.72
N THR A 90 -9.07 -15.47 29.06
CA THR A 90 -8.34 -15.80 30.28
C THR A 90 -6.85 -15.44 30.23
N VAL A 91 -6.32 -15.06 29.07
CA VAL A 91 -4.91 -14.72 28.87
C VAL A 91 -4.75 -13.20 28.75
N THR A 92 -4.04 -12.61 29.70
CA THR A 92 -3.60 -11.21 29.59
C THR A 92 -2.32 -11.14 28.78
N LEU A 93 -2.38 -10.57 27.57
CA LEU A 93 -1.19 -10.37 26.74
C LEU A 93 -0.21 -9.40 27.42
N PRO A 94 1.11 -9.55 27.19
CA PRO A 94 2.12 -8.64 27.76
C PRO A 94 1.88 -7.16 27.44
N VAL A 95 1.33 -6.86 26.26
CA VAL A 95 0.98 -5.48 25.86
C VAL A 95 -0.08 -4.86 26.79
N PHE A 96 -1.01 -5.68 27.30
CA PHE A 96 -1.99 -5.23 28.27
C PHE A 96 -1.46 -5.19 29.70
N LYS A 97 -0.38 -5.92 30.02
CA LYS A 97 0.29 -5.78 31.32
C LYS A 97 0.88 -4.39 31.49
N THR A 98 1.48 -3.82 30.45
CA THR A 98 2.01 -2.44 30.49
C THR A 98 0.89 -1.40 30.61
N MET A 99 -0.26 -1.63 29.97
CA MET A 99 -1.45 -0.78 30.18
C MET A 99 -2.01 -0.91 31.60
N GLN A 100 -2.01 -2.12 32.17
CA GLN A 100 -2.44 -2.38 33.54
C GLN A 100 -1.49 -1.72 34.55
N GLU A 101 -0.18 -1.84 34.35
CA GLU A 101 0.87 -1.15 35.11
C GLU A 101 0.77 0.39 34.93
N GLY A 102 0.42 0.86 33.74
CA GLY A 102 0.13 2.27 33.43
C GLY A 102 -1.09 2.80 34.19
N PHE A 103 -2.15 1.99 34.29
CA PHE A 103 -3.34 2.30 35.07
C PHE A 103 -3.04 2.29 36.58
N GLU A 104 -2.21 1.35 37.05
CA GLU A 104 -1.73 1.30 38.43
C GLU A 104 -0.84 2.51 38.76
N THR A 105 0.03 2.96 37.84
CA THR A 105 0.81 4.20 38.02
C THR A 105 -0.04 5.48 37.96
N MET A 106 -1.13 5.51 37.18
CA MET A 106 -2.14 6.58 37.26
C MET A 106 -2.89 6.55 38.60
N SER A 107 -3.20 5.37 39.15
CA SER A 107 -3.82 5.22 40.46
C SER A 107 -2.91 5.70 41.61
N GLN A 108 -1.59 5.70 41.39
CA GLN A 108 -0.58 6.24 42.32
C GLN A 108 -0.34 7.75 42.18
N GLY A 109 -1.16 8.47 41.38
CA GLY A 109 -1.29 9.92 41.45
C GLY A 109 -0.16 10.75 40.84
N LYS A 110 0.67 10.20 39.94
CA LYS A 110 1.81 10.95 39.34
C LYS A 110 1.46 11.85 38.16
N LYS A 111 0.38 11.57 37.41
CA LYS A 111 -0.21 12.43 36.36
C LYS A 111 -1.69 12.07 36.22
N SER A 112 -2.58 13.06 36.09
CA SER A 112 -4.01 12.81 35.85
C SER A 112 -4.28 12.57 34.35
N VAL A 113 -5.38 11.89 34.01
CA VAL A 113 -5.86 11.73 32.62
C VAL A 113 -5.96 13.09 31.91
N ARG A 114 -6.32 14.13 32.66
CA ARG A 114 -6.42 15.52 32.17
C ARG A 114 -5.07 16.10 31.75
N ASP A 115 -3.99 15.71 32.42
CA ASP A 115 -2.64 16.15 32.07
C ASP A 115 -2.16 15.47 30.79
N PHE A 116 -2.48 14.18 30.63
CA PHE A 116 -2.22 13.43 29.39
C PHE A 116 -3.02 13.97 28.21
N ASP A 117 -4.30 14.27 28.40
CA ASP A 117 -5.14 14.87 27.34
C ASP A 117 -4.61 16.23 26.90
N LYS A 118 -4.08 17.02 27.84
CA LYS A 118 -3.46 18.31 27.55
C LYS A 118 -2.16 18.14 26.75
N GLU A 119 -1.27 17.27 27.21
CA GLU A 119 0.01 16.95 26.55
C GLU A 119 -0.22 16.36 25.15
N PHE A 120 -1.21 15.48 24.99
CA PHE A 120 -1.62 14.92 23.71
C PHE A 120 -2.14 15.99 22.75
N LYS A 121 -2.95 16.93 23.24
CA LYS A 121 -3.44 18.05 22.44
C LYS A 121 -2.31 18.99 22.01
N GLU A 122 -1.38 19.32 22.92
CA GLU A 122 -0.21 20.14 22.62
C GLU A 122 0.65 19.50 21.51
N HIS A 123 0.91 18.19 21.58
CA HIS A 123 1.64 17.48 20.54
C HIS A 123 0.88 17.39 19.21
N LEU A 124 -0.45 17.23 19.23
CA LEU A 124 -1.25 17.24 18.00
C LEU A 124 -1.20 18.60 17.30
N ASP A 125 -1.24 19.70 18.06
CA ASP A 125 -1.15 21.04 17.51
C ASP A 125 0.27 21.33 16.96
N GLU A 126 1.31 20.85 17.63
CA GLU A 126 2.69 20.89 17.14
C GLU A 126 2.87 20.12 15.82
N ILE A 127 2.33 18.89 15.73
CA ILE A 127 2.36 18.08 14.49
C ILE A 127 1.66 18.82 13.35
N ARG A 128 0.53 19.49 13.62
CA ARG A 128 -0.17 20.29 12.59
C ARG A 128 0.69 21.46 12.12
N SER A 129 1.33 22.18 13.04
CA SER A 129 2.24 23.28 12.70
C SER A 129 3.39 22.81 11.82
N LEU A 130 4.05 21.72 12.20
CA LEU A 130 5.16 21.13 11.42
C LEU A 130 4.72 20.69 10.02
N ARG A 131 3.50 20.17 9.88
CA ARG A 131 2.95 19.79 8.56
C ARG A 131 2.71 21.01 7.65
N MET A 132 2.25 22.12 8.21
CA MET A 132 2.08 23.36 7.46
C MET A 132 3.45 23.89 7.00
N GLU A 133 4.43 23.93 7.89
CA GLU A 133 5.80 24.35 7.57
C GLU A 133 6.45 23.47 6.50
N LEU A 134 6.24 22.15 6.56
CA LEU A 134 6.73 21.22 5.55
C LEU A 134 6.10 21.47 4.18
N ALA A 135 4.80 21.82 4.14
CA ALA A 135 4.11 22.18 2.90
C ALA A 135 4.70 23.45 2.26
N GLU A 136 4.91 24.50 3.07
CA GLU A 136 5.53 25.76 2.61
C GLU A 136 6.97 25.54 2.11
N ASN A 137 7.75 24.69 2.78
CA ASN A 137 9.10 24.37 2.36
C ASN A 137 9.14 23.58 1.04
N ASN A 138 8.18 22.69 0.81
CA ASN A 138 8.07 21.98 -0.46
C ASN A 138 7.72 22.92 -1.62
N GLU A 139 6.81 23.87 -1.39
CA GLU A 139 6.46 24.89 -2.39
C GLU A 139 7.70 25.70 -2.79
N LYS A 140 8.49 26.16 -1.83
CA LYS A 140 9.77 26.85 -2.10
C LYS A 140 10.78 25.97 -2.85
N ILE A 141 10.85 24.68 -2.52
CA ILE A 141 11.73 23.74 -3.24
C ILE A 141 11.33 23.64 -4.71
N ASP A 142 10.03 23.59 -5.00
CA ASP A 142 9.53 23.50 -6.37
C ASP A 142 9.75 24.81 -7.14
N GLU A 143 9.57 25.97 -6.51
CA GLU A 143 9.94 27.28 -7.08
C GLU A 143 11.45 27.34 -7.44
N TYR A 144 12.32 26.87 -6.54
CA TYR A 144 13.76 26.83 -6.82
C TYR A 144 14.12 25.86 -7.94
N ARG A 145 13.43 24.71 -8.04
CA ARG A 145 13.63 23.76 -9.14
C ARG A 145 13.25 24.35 -10.48
N GLU A 146 12.14 25.09 -10.54
CA GLU A 146 11.73 25.79 -11.75
C GLU A 146 12.78 26.82 -12.18
N CYS A 147 13.28 27.64 -11.25
CA CYS A 147 14.36 28.58 -11.51
C CYS A 147 15.64 27.88 -12.02
N ILE A 148 16.03 26.76 -11.42
CA ILE A 148 17.19 25.97 -11.87
C ILE A 148 16.98 25.45 -13.30
N ASN A 149 15.78 25.00 -13.64
CA ASN A 149 15.48 24.53 -14.99
C ASN A 149 15.59 25.65 -16.02
N VAL A 150 15.05 26.83 -15.72
CA VAL A 150 15.20 28.02 -16.59
C VAL A 150 16.68 28.35 -16.80
N LEU A 151 17.47 28.38 -15.72
CA LEU A 151 18.92 28.65 -15.81
C LEU A 151 19.65 27.60 -16.66
N ARG A 152 19.31 26.32 -16.55
CA ARG A 152 19.88 25.25 -17.38
C ARG A 152 19.52 25.38 -18.85
N GLU A 153 18.30 25.78 -19.16
CA GLU A 153 17.90 26.03 -20.56
C GLU A 153 18.62 27.25 -21.13
N MET A 154 18.81 28.31 -20.35
CA MET A 154 19.63 29.46 -20.75
C MET A 154 21.10 29.08 -20.97
N GLU A 155 21.68 28.26 -20.09
CA GLU A 155 23.04 27.73 -20.23
C GLU A 155 23.20 26.93 -21.53
N LYS A 156 22.29 25.98 -21.81
CA LYS A 156 22.28 25.21 -23.06
C LYS A 156 22.13 26.10 -24.31
N ALA A 157 21.24 27.09 -24.26
CA ALA A 157 21.06 28.03 -25.37
C ALA A 157 22.35 28.82 -25.63
N GLN A 158 23.04 29.26 -24.58
CA GLN A 158 24.31 29.96 -24.69
C GLN A 158 25.43 29.05 -25.23
N GLU A 159 25.53 27.80 -24.78
CA GLU A 159 26.46 26.81 -25.34
C GLU A 159 26.19 26.56 -26.83
N GLY A 160 24.92 26.45 -27.23
CA GLY A 160 24.52 26.30 -28.63
C GLY A 160 24.96 27.49 -29.50
N LEU A 161 24.76 28.71 -29.02
CA LEU A 161 25.20 29.92 -29.71
C LEU A 161 26.73 30.00 -29.84
N ILE A 162 27.48 29.57 -28.81
CA ILE A 162 28.94 29.50 -28.86
C ILE A 162 29.40 28.48 -29.92
N ARG A 163 28.77 27.31 -29.99
CA ARG A 163 29.10 26.28 -30.99
C ARG A 163 28.82 26.77 -32.43
N VAL A 164 27.68 27.41 -32.66
CA VAL A 164 27.34 28.01 -33.98
C VAL A 164 28.34 29.11 -34.37
N ARG A 165 28.84 29.87 -33.39
CA ARG A 165 29.85 30.90 -33.63
C ARG A 165 31.25 30.32 -33.92
N GLN A 166 31.56 29.12 -33.40
CA GLN A 166 32.85 28.46 -33.58
C GLN A 166 32.92 27.63 -34.89
N ASP A 167 31.80 27.12 -35.40
CA ASP A 167 31.70 26.41 -36.68
C ASP A 167 30.57 26.96 -37.58
N PRO A 168 30.82 28.03 -38.35
CA PRO A 168 29.81 28.61 -39.24
C PRO A 168 29.52 27.79 -40.52
N GLN A 169 30.24 26.70 -40.78
CA GLN A 169 30.19 25.96 -42.07
C GLN A 169 29.04 24.93 -42.22
N ASN A 170 28.10 24.82 -41.27
CA ASN A 170 27.03 23.81 -41.32
C ASN A 170 25.62 24.37 -41.55
N LEU A 171 25.50 25.62 -42.02
CA LEU A 171 24.21 26.29 -42.27
C LEU A 171 23.73 26.23 -43.72
N ASP A 172 24.54 25.78 -44.69
CA ASP A 172 24.16 25.81 -46.12
C ASP A 172 23.52 24.52 -46.68
N ASP A 173 23.53 23.38 -45.95
CA ASP A 173 23.14 22.09 -46.55
C ASP A 173 21.67 21.66 -46.36
N LYS A 174 20.78 22.52 -45.84
CA LYS A 174 19.34 22.17 -45.71
C LYS A 174 18.33 23.23 -46.14
N GLN A 175 18.69 24.09 -47.09
CA GLN A 175 17.71 24.89 -47.83
C GLN A 175 17.94 24.82 -49.35
N THR A 176 17.92 23.61 -49.91
CA THR A 176 17.53 23.43 -51.31
C THR A 176 16.65 22.19 -51.45
N LEU A 177 15.35 22.41 -51.58
CA LEU A 177 14.53 21.77 -52.62
C LEU A 177 13.33 22.69 -52.89
N SER A 178 13.12 22.93 -54.17
CA SER A 178 12.44 24.06 -54.80
C SER A 178 10.97 23.71 -55.17
N PRO A 179 10.24 24.52 -55.96
CA PRO A 179 8.82 24.83 -55.78
C PRO A 179 7.86 23.84 -56.47
N VAL A 180 6.61 23.81 -56.00
CA VAL A 180 5.39 23.61 -56.82
C VAL A 180 4.33 24.58 -56.32
#